data_AF-A0A434VKF6-F1
#
_entry.id   AF-A0A434VKF6-F1
#
_cell.length_a   1.000
_cell.length_b   1.000
_cell.length_c   1.000
_cell.angle_alpha   90.00
_cell.angle_beta   90.00
_cell.angle_gamma   90.00
#
_symmetry.space_group_name_H-M   'P 1'
#
loop_
_entity.id
_entity.type
_entity.pdbx_description
1 polymer ?
#
loop_
_entity_poly.entity_id
_entity_poly.type
_entity_poly.pdbx_seq_one_letter_code
_entity_poly.pdbx_strand_id
1 'polypeptide(L)'
;MTDSQDALNKKLDRLIEAVSRLAPPPVPETDLGVADCFVWQADPGHLEPVRKVNRVDIGLIRGVDRVRDILLDNTERFASGFAANNVLLWGARGMGKSSLVKAVHAKVNASDKLDLPLKLIEIHREDIDT
;
A
#
# COMPACT_ATOMS: atom_id res chain seq x y z
N MET A 1 44.09 -20.68 -27.06
CA MET A 1 43.32 -19.42 -27.12
C MET A 1 42.10 -19.48 -26.19
N THR A 2 41.46 -20.65 -26.10
CA THR A 2 40.32 -20.99 -25.21
C THR A 2 40.65 -20.92 -23.71
N ASP A 3 41.81 -21.40 -23.25
CA ASP A 3 42.16 -21.41 -21.80
C ASP A 3 42.25 -20.00 -21.17
N SER A 4 42.72 -19.01 -21.94
CA SER A 4 42.81 -17.63 -21.45
C SER A 4 41.43 -16.96 -21.36
N GLN A 5 40.53 -17.32 -22.27
CA GLN A 5 39.14 -16.87 -22.25
C GLN A 5 38.38 -17.50 -21.08
N ASP A 6 38.58 -18.79 -20.82
CA ASP A 6 37.97 -19.48 -19.68
C ASP A 6 38.47 -18.96 -18.33
N ALA A 7 39.78 -18.66 -18.23
CA ALA A 7 40.33 -18.05 -17.03
C ALA A 7 39.81 -16.62 -16.80
N LEU A 8 39.58 -15.86 -17.87
CA LEU A 8 38.97 -14.53 -17.80
C LEU A 8 37.50 -14.61 -17.38
N ASN A 9 36.72 -15.51 -17.95
CA ASN A 9 35.31 -15.74 -17.59
C ASN A 9 35.16 -16.08 -16.11
N LYS A 10 35.99 -16.99 -15.58
CA LYS A 10 35.99 -17.33 -14.14
C LYS A 10 36.31 -16.13 -13.24
N LYS A 11 37.19 -15.22 -13.67
CA LYS A 11 37.49 -13.99 -12.93
C LYS A 11 36.32 -13.01 -12.99
N LEU A 12 35.66 -12.89 -14.14
CA LEU A 12 34.45 -12.09 -14.30
C LEU A 12 33.31 -12.62 -13.43
N ASP A 13 33.08 -13.93 -13.40
CA ASP A 13 32.05 -14.55 -12.54
C ASP A 13 32.30 -14.24 -11.05
N ARG A 14 33.56 -14.34 -10.61
CA ARG A 14 33.94 -14.01 -9.22
C ARG A 14 33.78 -12.53 -8.90
N LEU A 15 34.03 -11.65 -9.88
CA LEU A 15 33.80 -10.22 -9.74
C LEU A 15 32.29 -9.92 -9.67
N ILE A 16 31.49 -10.53 -10.54
CA ILE A 16 30.02 -10.41 -10.53
C ILE A 16 29.50 -10.86 -9.17
N GLU A 17 29.91 -12.02 -8.67
CA GLU A 17 29.48 -12.52 -7.34
C GLU A 17 29.89 -11.57 -6.20
N ALA A 18 31.10 -11.00 -6.25
CA ALA A 18 31.55 -10.02 -5.26
C ALA A 18 30.74 -8.71 -5.32
N VAL A 19 30.43 -8.22 -6.51
CA VAL A 19 29.65 -6.98 -6.72
C VAL A 19 28.17 -7.20 -6.42
N SER A 20 27.59 -8.35 -6.76
CA SER A 20 26.20 -8.68 -6.45
C SER A 20 25.93 -8.75 -4.95
N ARG A 21 26.94 -9.06 -4.12
CA ARG A 21 26.82 -8.96 -2.65
C ARG A 21 26.75 -7.52 -2.13
N LEU A 22 27.12 -6.54 -2.95
CA LEU A 22 27.02 -5.11 -2.65
C LEU A 22 25.73 -4.49 -3.20
N ALA A 23 25.07 -5.16 -4.14
CA ALA A 23 23.80 -4.69 -4.69
C ALA A 23 22.67 -4.87 -3.67
N PRO A 24 21.76 -3.89 -3.50
CA PRO A 24 20.55 -4.09 -2.73
C PRO A 24 19.74 -5.27 -3.30
N PRO A 25 18.94 -5.97 -2.46
CA PRO A 25 17.99 -6.95 -2.96
C PRO A 25 17.10 -6.34 -4.06
N PRO A 26 16.75 -7.09 -5.10
CA PRO A 26 15.83 -6.59 -6.12
C PRO A 26 14.49 -6.24 -5.48
N VAL A 27 13.89 -5.13 -5.93
CA VAL A 27 12.58 -4.68 -5.49
C VAL A 27 11.55 -5.78 -5.79
N PRO A 28 10.74 -6.22 -4.81
CA PRO A 28 9.67 -7.18 -5.06
C PRO A 28 8.65 -6.63 -6.06
N GLU A 29 8.19 -7.47 -7.00
CA GLU A 29 7.07 -7.11 -7.86
C GLU A 29 5.80 -6.89 -7.04
N THR A 30 5.10 -5.79 -7.33
CA THR A 30 3.84 -5.45 -6.67
C THR A 30 2.66 -5.93 -7.53
N ASP A 31 1.97 -6.97 -7.09
CA ASP A 31 0.70 -7.40 -7.66
C ASP A 31 -0.47 -6.78 -6.88
N LEU A 32 -1.20 -5.86 -7.49
CA LEU A 32 -2.38 -5.21 -6.88
C LEU A 32 -3.60 -6.13 -6.77
N GLY A 33 -3.57 -7.30 -7.41
CA GLY A 33 -4.63 -8.31 -7.38
C GLY A 33 -4.67 -9.14 -6.10
N VAL A 34 -3.56 -9.21 -5.33
CA VAL A 34 -3.46 -10.13 -4.19
C VAL A 34 -4.09 -9.60 -2.89
N ALA A 35 -4.35 -8.29 -2.80
CA ALA A 35 -4.91 -7.66 -1.62
C ALA A 35 -5.64 -6.34 -1.97
N ASP A 36 -6.48 -5.86 -1.07
CA ASP A 36 -7.15 -4.56 -1.18
C ASP A 36 -6.47 -3.45 -0.37
N CYS A 37 -5.52 -3.81 0.48
CA CYS A 37 -4.81 -2.89 1.36
C CYS A 37 -3.31 -3.19 1.29
N PHE A 38 -2.52 -2.13 1.27
CA PHE A 38 -1.07 -2.20 1.17
C PHE A 38 -0.41 -1.18 2.10
N VAL A 39 0.82 -1.46 2.49
CA VAL A 39 1.72 -0.49 3.13
C VAL A 39 2.83 -0.16 2.13
N TRP A 40 3.12 1.12 1.93
CA TRP A 40 4.27 1.54 1.16
C TRP A 40 5.55 1.30 1.97
N GLN A 41 6.51 0.61 1.37
CA GLN A 41 7.84 0.39 1.90
C GLN A 41 8.82 1.18 1.04
N ALA A 42 9.36 2.29 1.56
CA ALA A 42 10.21 3.21 0.78
C ALA A 42 11.53 2.60 0.30
N ASP A 43 12.14 1.71 1.09
CA ASP A 43 13.34 0.95 0.71
C ASP A 43 13.01 -0.55 0.81
N PRO A 44 12.89 -1.28 -0.30
CA PRO A 44 13.35 -0.96 -1.65
C PRO A 44 12.34 -0.28 -2.60
N GLY A 45 11.21 0.25 -2.09
CA GLY A 45 10.21 0.96 -2.92
C GLY A 45 9.15 0.03 -3.49
N HIS A 46 8.34 -0.59 -2.62
CA HIS A 46 7.28 -1.51 -3.05
C HIS A 46 6.03 -1.41 -2.17
N LEU A 47 4.91 -1.96 -2.65
CA LEU A 47 3.68 -2.08 -1.86
C LEU A 47 3.62 -3.47 -1.22
N GLU A 48 3.70 -3.51 0.10
CA GLU A 48 3.56 -4.73 0.87
C GLU A 48 2.06 -5.03 1.11
N PRO A 49 1.54 -6.20 0.67
CA PRO A 49 0.12 -6.52 0.80
C PRO A 49 -0.28 -6.83 2.24
N VAL A 50 -1.34 -6.17 2.74
CA VAL A 50 -1.94 -6.42 4.04
C VAL A 50 -3.04 -7.48 3.91
N ARG A 51 -2.67 -8.75 4.11
CA ARG A 51 -3.61 -9.90 3.99
C ARG A 51 -4.75 -9.87 5.00
N LYS A 52 -4.50 -9.38 6.22
CA LYS A 52 -5.50 -9.25 7.28
C LYS A 52 -5.54 -7.83 7.81
N VAL A 53 -6.47 -7.05 7.26
CA VAL A 53 -6.69 -5.67 7.70
C VAL A 53 -7.40 -5.68 9.05
N ASN A 54 -6.84 -4.99 10.05
CA ASN A 54 -7.53 -4.73 11.30
C ASN A 54 -8.57 -3.63 11.08
N ARG A 55 -9.80 -4.05 10.78
CA ARG A 55 -10.95 -3.19 10.53
C ARG A 55 -12.08 -3.49 11.50
N VAL A 56 -12.84 -2.46 11.83
CA VAL A 56 -14.10 -2.55 12.57
C VAL A 56 -15.25 -2.32 11.61
N ASP A 57 -16.40 -2.93 11.89
CA ASP A 57 -17.61 -2.67 11.10
C ASP A 57 -18.00 -1.19 11.21
N ILE A 58 -18.43 -0.60 10.08
CA ILE A 58 -18.76 0.82 10.01
C ILE A 58 -19.93 1.20 10.93
N GLY A 59 -20.85 0.26 11.20
CA GLY A 59 -21.95 0.45 12.15
C GLY A 59 -21.54 0.47 13.61
N LEU A 60 -20.34 -0.04 13.93
CA LEU A 60 -19.74 0.04 15.28
C LEU A 60 -19.02 1.37 15.51
N ILE A 61 -18.77 2.17 14.47
CA ILE A 61 -18.24 3.52 14.62
C ILE A 61 -19.37 4.46 15.09
N ARG A 62 -19.31 4.85 16.37
CA ARG A 62 -20.32 5.68 17.05
C ARG A 62 -19.73 7.01 17.52
N GLY A 63 -20.54 8.06 17.56
CA GLY A 63 -20.14 9.37 18.10
C GLY A 63 -19.37 10.26 17.12
N VAL A 64 -19.12 9.76 15.91
CA VAL A 64 -18.52 10.50 14.80
C VAL A 64 -19.35 10.35 13.52
N ASP A 65 -20.65 10.08 13.65
CA ASP A 65 -21.58 9.75 12.56
C ASP A 65 -21.49 10.75 11.40
N ARG A 66 -21.51 12.06 11.70
CA ARG A 66 -21.37 13.10 10.67
C ARG A 66 -20.06 13.01 9.88
N VAL A 67 -18.92 12.79 10.55
CA VAL A 67 -17.61 12.70 9.88
C VAL A 67 -17.52 11.40 9.09
N ARG A 68 -18.05 10.30 9.64
CA ARG A 68 -18.14 9.00 8.97
C ARG A 68 -18.94 9.11 7.67
N ASP A 69 -20.11 9.73 7.71
CA ASP A 69 -21.01 9.81 6.57
C ASP A 69 -20.43 10.72 5.47
N ILE A 70 -19.78 11.84 5.85
CA ILE A 70 -19.05 12.70 4.90
C ILE A 70 -17.92 11.94 4.22
N LEU A 71 -17.11 11.21 5.00
CA LEU A 71 -16.00 10.43 4.45
C LEU A 71 -16.52 9.32 3.53
N LEU A 72 -17.61 8.64 3.91
CA LEU A 72 -18.22 7.59 3.11
C LEU A 72 -18.71 8.13 1.76
N ASP A 73 -19.50 9.20 1.73
CA ASP A 73 -19.98 9.80 0.47
C ASP A 73 -18.80 10.24 -0.43
N ASN A 74 -17.78 10.86 0.16
CA ASN A 74 -16.60 11.29 -0.58
C ASN A 74 -15.82 10.11 -1.18
N THR A 75 -15.66 9.02 -0.42
CA THR A 75 -14.97 7.81 -0.89
C THR A 75 -15.79 7.03 -1.91
N GLU A 76 -17.12 6.96 -1.78
CA GLU A 76 -18.01 6.37 -2.78
C GLU A 76 -17.89 7.11 -4.12
N ARG A 77 -17.90 8.46 -4.10
CA ARG A 77 -17.67 9.27 -5.30
C ARG A 77 -16.33 9.00 -5.95
N PHE A 78 -15.25 8.95 -5.14
CA PHE A 78 -13.91 8.63 -5.64
C PHE A 78 -13.89 7.26 -6.33
N ALA A 79 -14.46 6.24 -5.67
CA ALA A 79 -14.47 4.88 -6.19
C ALA A 79 -15.31 4.74 -7.48
N SER A 80 -16.36 5.55 -7.64
CA SER A 80 -17.15 5.63 -8.88
C SER A 80 -16.56 6.56 -9.95
N GLY A 81 -15.34 7.06 -9.78
CA GLY A 81 -14.66 7.90 -10.78
C GLY A 81 -15.14 9.36 -10.83
N PHE A 82 -15.92 9.81 -9.85
CA PHE A 82 -16.32 11.21 -9.72
C PHE A 82 -15.27 12.03 -8.95
N ALA A 83 -15.43 13.35 -8.99
CA ALA A 83 -14.62 14.26 -8.19
C ALA A 83 -14.81 13.99 -6.69
N ALA A 84 -13.70 13.90 -5.96
CA ALA A 84 -13.65 13.72 -4.53
C ALA A 84 -12.60 14.65 -3.91
N ASN A 85 -12.78 14.96 -2.63
CA ASN A 85 -11.91 15.87 -1.89
C ASN A 85 -10.83 15.10 -1.13
N ASN A 86 -9.68 15.75 -0.95
CA ASN A 86 -8.70 15.33 0.05
C ASN A 86 -9.29 15.53 1.44
N VAL A 87 -9.06 14.57 2.34
CA VAL A 87 -9.61 14.59 3.70
C VAL A 87 -8.48 14.66 4.72
N LEU A 88 -8.54 15.65 5.61
CA LEU A 88 -7.73 15.69 6.82
C LEU A 88 -8.55 15.12 7.98
N LEU A 89 -8.07 14.02 8.58
CA LEU A 89 -8.63 13.50 9.83
C LEU A 89 -7.69 13.86 10.99
N TRP A 90 -8.19 14.60 11.97
CA TRP A 90 -7.41 15.04 13.13
C TRP A 90 -8.07 14.65 14.46
N GLY A 91 -7.30 14.77 15.55
CA GLY A 91 -7.72 14.37 16.90
C GLY A 91 -6.65 13.53 17.61
N ALA A 92 -6.85 13.24 18.89
CA ALA A 92 -5.88 12.53 19.72
C ALA A 92 -5.53 11.12 19.19
N ARG A 93 -4.38 10.58 19.64
CA ARG A 93 -3.99 9.18 19.39
C ARG A 93 -5.06 8.25 19.97
N GLY A 94 -5.40 7.19 19.24
CA GLY A 94 -6.40 6.22 19.68
C GLY A 94 -7.86 6.59 19.42
N MET A 95 -8.17 7.78 18.89
CA MET A 95 -9.55 8.21 18.59
C MET A 95 -10.14 7.59 17.29
N GLY A 96 -9.60 6.46 16.82
CA GLY A 96 -10.20 5.71 15.71
C GLY A 96 -10.07 6.30 14.30
N LYS A 97 -9.18 7.27 14.05
CA LYS A 97 -9.00 7.88 12.71
C LYS A 97 -8.69 6.84 11.61
N SER A 98 -7.66 6.02 11.83
CA SER A 98 -7.30 4.93 10.89
C SER A 98 -8.41 3.86 10.82
N SER A 99 -9.04 3.56 11.96
CA SER A 99 -10.18 2.62 12.01
C SER A 99 -11.35 3.09 11.16
N LEU A 100 -11.66 4.39 11.17
CA LEU A 100 -12.70 4.98 10.36
C LEU A 100 -12.38 4.86 8.86
N VAL A 101 -11.15 5.18 8.44
CA VAL A 101 -10.71 5.01 7.04
C VAL A 101 -10.86 3.56 6.58
N LYS A 102 -10.36 2.62 7.39
CA LYS A 102 -10.43 1.17 7.10
C LYS A 102 -11.87 0.65 7.07
N ALA A 103 -12.75 1.18 7.91
CA ALA A 103 -14.17 0.83 7.92
C ALA A 103 -14.91 1.35 6.69
N VAL A 104 -14.67 2.62 6.30
CA VAL A 104 -15.25 3.22 5.08
C VAL A 104 -14.77 2.49 3.83
N HIS A 105 -13.46 2.27 3.69
CA HIS A 105 -12.89 1.51 2.58
C HIS A 105 -13.53 0.13 2.44
N ALA A 106 -13.63 -0.62 3.55
CA ALA A 106 -14.27 -1.94 3.54
C ALA A 106 -15.76 -1.88 3.15
N LYS A 107 -16.50 -0.85 3.62
CA LYS A 107 -17.90 -0.65 3.29
C LYS A 107 -18.10 -0.38 1.81
N VAL A 108 -17.23 0.45 1.21
CA VAL A 108 -17.26 0.82 -0.21
C VAL A 108 -16.96 -0.41 -1.09
N ASN A 109 -15.93 -1.19 -0.77
CA ASN A 109 -15.60 -2.42 -1.51
C ASN A 109 -16.66 -3.52 -1.38
N ALA A 110 -17.45 -3.52 -0.31
CA ALA A 110 -18.56 -4.45 -0.14
C ALA A 110 -19.83 -4.04 -0.92
N SER A 111 -19.82 -2.89 -1.61
CA SER A 111 -20.94 -2.44 -2.43
C SER A 111 -20.84 -2.98 -3.85
N ASP A 112 -21.97 -3.42 -4.43
CA ASP A 112 -22.04 -3.92 -5.81
C ASP A 112 -21.96 -2.79 -6.87
N LYS A 113 -21.58 -1.57 -6.47
CA LYS A 113 -21.58 -0.38 -7.32
C LYS A 113 -20.25 -0.15 -8.03
N LEU A 114 -19.23 -0.95 -7.74
CA LEU A 114 -17.87 -0.77 -8.25
C LEU A 114 -17.52 -1.85 -9.26
N ASP A 115 -17.01 -1.43 -10.42
CA ASP A 115 -16.47 -2.34 -11.43
C ASP A 115 -15.13 -2.95 -10.97
N LEU A 116 -14.37 -2.22 -10.16
CA LEU A 116 -13.08 -2.64 -9.60
C LEU A 116 -12.99 -2.29 -8.11
N PRO A 117 -12.33 -3.13 -7.29
CA PRO A 117 -12.16 -2.85 -5.87
C PRO A 117 -11.25 -1.64 -5.65
N LEU A 118 -11.64 -0.77 -4.72
CA LEU A 118 -10.80 0.33 -4.26
C LEU A 118 -9.59 -0.23 -3.51
N LYS A 119 -8.40 0.30 -3.78
CA LYS A 119 -7.17 -0.04 -3.07
C LYS A 119 -6.85 1.03 -2.02
N LEU A 120 -6.44 0.58 -0.83
CA LEU A 120 -5.99 1.45 0.26
C LEU A 120 -4.48 1.29 0.43
N ILE A 121 -3.74 2.38 0.33
CA ILE A 121 -2.28 2.38 0.53
C ILE A 121 -1.98 3.25 1.75
N GLU A 122 -1.36 2.65 2.77
CA GLU A 122 -0.87 3.34 3.95
C GLU A 122 0.61 3.73 3.71
N ILE A 123 0.92 5.02 3.87
CA ILE A 123 2.28 5.55 3.77
C ILE A 123 2.67 6.04 5.16
N HIS A 124 3.76 5.52 5.70
CA HIS A 124 4.28 5.98 6.98
C HIS A 124 4.85 7.39 6.84
N ARG A 125 4.84 8.16 7.93
CA ARG A 125 5.22 9.58 7.87
C ARG A 125 6.69 9.74 7.48
N GLU A 126 7.53 8.88 8.01
CA GLU A 126 8.95 8.76 7.75
C GLU A 126 9.28 8.49 6.28
N ASP A 127 8.33 7.92 5.53
CA ASP A 127 8.50 7.49 4.15
C ASP A 127 7.95 8.50 3.11
N ILE A 128 7.44 9.66 3.54
CA ILE A 128 6.79 10.64 2.65
C ILE A 128 7.81 11.35 1.74
N ASP A 129 9.02 11.60 2.24
CA ASP A 129 10.06 12.39 1.54
C ASP A 129 11.08 11.49 0.81
N THR A 130 10.83 10.18 0.74
CA THR A 130 11.75 9.19 0.17
C THR A 130 11.24 8.71 -1.19
#